data_AF-A0A1B2AKX6-F1
#
_entry.id   AF-A0A1B2AKX6-F1
#
_cell.length_a   1.000
_cell.length_b   1.000
_cell.length_c   1.000
_cell.angle_alpha   90.00
_cell.angle_beta   90.00
_cell.angle_gamma   90.00
#
_symmetry.space_group_name_H-M   'P 1'
#
loop_
_entity.id
_entity.type
_entity.pdbx_description
1 polymer ?
#
loop_
_entity_poly.entity_id
_entity_poly.type
_entity_poly.pdbx_seq_one_letter_code
_entity_poly.pdbx_strand_id
1 'polypeptide(L)'
;MRRCKTIQMLFLCLMMRMRESHERPTPKNLLEQMLPADTFDVIRRIPRSDEPGPDAKGDLKLLHAPCEFDLIRYTSINHYPIYCLPVYTNRHVNEDWYRLYRTYDTEGFVFGQFYERLQRYELD
;
A
#
# COMPACT_ATOMS: atom_id res chain seq x y z
N MET A 1 -28.11 22.33 -20.53
CA MET A 1 -26.71 22.77 -20.24
C MET A 1 -25.90 21.86 -19.29
N ARG A 2 -26.48 20.92 -18.51
CA ARG A 2 -25.71 20.05 -17.58
C ARG A 2 -24.78 19.02 -18.24
N ARG A 3 -25.13 18.47 -19.41
CA ARG A 3 -24.35 17.42 -20.10
C ARG A 3 -22.96 17.88 -20.57
N CYS A 4 -22.76 19.17 -20.82
CA CYS A 4 -21.46 19.68 -21.27
C CYS A 4 -20.42 19.63 -20.15
N LYS A 5 -20.81 19.93 -18.90
CA LYS A 5 -19.92 19.88 -17.74
C LYS A 5 -19.46 18.47 -17.41
N THR A 6 -20.32 17.46 -17.54
CA THR A 6 -19.96 16.06 -17.25
C THR A 6 -18.94 15.52 -18.25
N ILE A 7 -19.07 15.85 -19.54
CA ILE A 7 -18.12 15.42 -20.58
C ILE A 7 -16.76 16.09 -20.34
N GLN A 8 -16.76 17.39 -20.01
CA GLN A 8 -15.51 18.12 -19.74
C GLN A 8 -14.76 17.56 -18.51
N MET A 9 -15.49 17.18 -17.45
CA MET A 9 -14.90 16.51 -16.27
C MET A 9 -14.34 15.11 -16.60
N LEU A 10 -15.04 14.33 -17.42
CA LEU A 10 -14.53 13.04 -17.89
C LEU A 10 -13.27 13.21 -18.72
N PHE A 11 -13.22 14.20 -19.60
CA PHE A 11 -12.04 14.49 -20.43
C PHE A 11 -10.85 14.93 -19.57
N LEU A 12 -11.07 15.80 -18.57
CA LEU A 12 -10.04 16.17 -17.60
C LEU A 12 -9.53 14.97 -16.81
N CYS A 13 -10.43 14.08 -16.34
CA CYS A 13 -10.02 12.85 -15.65
C CYS A 13 -9.17 11.94 -16.55
N LEU A 14 -9.52 11.84 -17.84
CA LEU A 14 -8.80 11.01 -18.79
C LEU A 14 -7.42 11.59 -19.12
N MET A 15 -7.32 12.91 -19.28
CA MET A 15 -6.05 13.62 -19.49
C MET A 15 -5.13 13.53 -18.27
N MET A 16 -5.68 13.61 -17.06
CA MET A 16 -4.92 13.39 -15.82
C MET A 16 -4.40 11.95 -15.74
N ARG A 17 -5.23 10.94 -16.06
CA ARG A 17 -4.81 9.53 -16.13
C ARG A 17 -3.71 9.28 -17.17
N MET A 18 -3.83 9.89 -18.35
CA MET A 18 -2.83 9.78 -19.41
C MET A 18 -1.50 10.42 -18.99
N ARG A 19 -1.54 11.60 -18.37
CA ARG A 19 -0.34 12.29 -17.89
C ARG A 19 0.38 11.51 -16.79
N GLU A 20 -0.37 10.95 -15.83
CA GLU A 20 0.18 10.15 -14.73
C GLU A 20 0.80 8.82 -15.23
N SER A 21 0.27 8.24 -16.32
CA SER A 21 0.89 7.08 -16.96
C SER A 21 2.22 7.39 -17.65
N HIS A 22 2.42 8.63 -18.10
CA HIS A 22 3.62 9.08 -18.80
C HIS A 22 4.73 9.59 -17.86
N GLU A 23 4.39 9.98 -16.63
CA GLU A 23 5.38 10.36 -15.62
C GLU A 23 6.06 9.17 -14.95
N ARG A 24 5.81 7.93 -15.37
CA ARG A 24 6.57 6.75 -14.94
C ARG A 24 8.05 6.95 -15.35
N PRO A 25 8.99 7.30 -14.44
CA PRO A 25 10.39 7.28 -14.78
C PRO A 25 10.74 5.80 -14.91
N THR A 26 11.11 5.37 -16.10
CA THR A 26 11.71 4.05 -16.31
C THR A 26 13.02 4.01 -15.52
N PRO A 27 13.14 3.19 -14.46
CA PRO A 27 14.29 3.22 -13.58
C PRO A 27 15.44 2.39 -14.17
N LYS A 28 15.76 2.59 -15.46
CA LYS A 28 16.91 1.91 -16.08
C LYS A 28 18.21 2.33 -15.39
N ASN A 29 18.33 3.60 -15.01
CA ASN A 29 19.56 4.13 -14.42
C ASN A 29 19.72 3.78 -12.93
N LEU A 30 18.63 3.51 -12.20
CA LEU A 30 18.73 3.12 -10.78
C LEU A 30 19.17 1.66 -10.61
N LEU A 31 18.81 0.80 -11.56
CA LEU A 31 19.24 -0.60 -11.57
C LEU A 31 20.73 -0.74 -11.91
N GLU A 32 21.25 0.09 -12.84
CA GLU A 32 22.66 0.06 -13.23
C GLU A 32 23.61 0.55 -12.12
N GLN A 33 23.16 1.46 -11.24
CA GLN A 33 24.00 2.00 -10.18
C GLN A 33 24.09 1.12 -8.92
N MET A 34 23.24 0.10 -8.82
CA MET A 34 23.17 -0.84 -7.68
C MET A 34 23.75 -2.23 -7.99
N LEU A 35 24.53 -2.41 -9.06
CA LEU A 35 25.21 -3.68 -9.34
C LEU A 35 26.67 -3.65 -8.82
N PRO A 36 26.93 -4.00 -7.54
CA PRO A 36 28.22 -4.56 -7.18
C PRO A 36 28.34 -5.99 -7.75
N ALA A 37 29.56 -6.34 -8.11
CA ALA A 37 29.94 -7.54 -8.84
C ALA A 37 29.41 -8.84 -8.22
N ASP A 38 28.67 -9.57 -9.05
CA ASP A 38 28.46 -11.03 -9.12
C ASP A 38 29.00 -11.90 -7.97
N THR A 39 28.50 -11.68 -6.77
CA THR A 39 28.26 -12.80 -5.86
C THR A 39 26.85 -13.28 -6.17
N PHE A 40 26.69 -14.57 -6.49
CA PHE A 40 25.39 -15.21 -6.41
C PHE A 40 24.87 -15.01 -4.99
N ASP A 41 24.15 -13.91 -4.77
CA ASP A 41 23.41 -13.67 -3.55
C ASP A 41 22.32 -14.71 -3.58
N VAL A 42 22.65 -15.88 -3.02
CA VAL A 42 21.65 -16.82 -2.54
C VAL A 42 20.76 -15.96 -1.67
N ILE A 43 19.56 -15.66 -2.17
CA ILE A 43 18.55 -14.94 -1.43
C ILE A 43 18.32 -15.75 -0.16
N ARG A 44 19.01 -15.39 0.92
CA ARG A 44 18.86 -16.05 2.21
C ARG A 44 17.47 -15.65 2.67
N ARG A 45 16.63 -16.63 2.96
CA ARG A 45 15.38 -16.36 3.67
C ARG A 45 15.78 -15.65 4.96
N ILE A 46 15.23 -14.46 5.18
CA ILE A 46 15.39 -13.74 6.44
C ILE A 46 14.87 -14.70 7.54
N PRO A 47 15.69 -15.05 8.54
CA PRO A 47 15.26 -15.94 9.62
C PRO A 47 14.10 -15.26 10.36
N ARG A 48 12.96 -15.95 10.40
CA ARG A 48 11.74 -15.46 11.03
C ARG A 48 11.87 -15.55 12.56
N SER A 49 11.70 -14.44 13.28
CA SER A 49 11.51 -14.51 14.73
C SER A 49 10.07 -14.96 15.05
N ASP A 50 9.88 -15.83 16.04
CA ASP A 50 8.53 -16.20 16.48
C ASP A 50 7.86 -15.03 17.21
N GLU A 51 8.66 -14.28 17.97
CA GLU A 51 8.20 -13.12 18.74
C GLU A 51 8.22 -11.84 17.88
N PRO A 52 7.16 -11.01 17.97
CA PRO A 52 7.17 -9.67 17.39
C PRO A 52 8.23 -8.81 18.09
N GLY A 53 9.07 -8.15 17.30
CA GLY A 53 10.04 -7.20 17.82
C GLY A 53 9.39 -5.94 18.41
N PRO A 54 10.18 -5.03 18.99
CA PRO A 54 9.68 -3.84 19.67
C PRO A 54 8.85 -2.93 18.75
N ASP A 55 9.17 -2.89 17.45
CA ASP A 55 8.48 -2.08 16.45
C ASP A 55 7.03 -2.54 16.20
N ALA A 56 6.76 -3.83 16.40
CA ALA A 56 5.42 -4.41 16.29
C ALA A 56 4.63 -4.34 17.60
N LYS A 57 5.26 -3.94 18.72
CA LYS A 57 4.60 -3.77 20.03
C LYS A 57 3.95 -2.39 20.14
N GLY A 58 2.92 -2.16 19.33
CA GLY A 58 2.08 -0.96 19.40
C GLY A 58 0.90 -1.12 20.36
N ASP A 59 0.17 -0.02 20.60
CA ASP A 59 -1.17 -0.07 21.18
C ASP A 59 -2.07 -0.91 20.27
N LEU A 60 -2.71 -1.95 20.81
CA LEU A 60 -3.62 -2.83 20.08
C LEU A 60 -4.68 -2.05 19.30
N LYS A 61 -5.18 -0.95 19.88
CA LYS A 61 -6.18 -0.10 19.23
C LYS A 61 -5.62 0.60 17.99
N LEU A 62 -4.35 0.96 17.99
CA LEU A 62 -3.68 1.59 16.86
C LEU A 62 -3.26 0.55 15.81
N LEU A 63 -2.82 -0.63 16.26
CA LEU A 63 -2.41 -1.74 15.40
C LEU A 63 -3.56 -2.26 14.51
N HIS A 64 -4.80 -2.22 15.00
CA HIS A 64 -5.99 -2.60 14.22
C HIS A 64 -6.76 -1.41 13.63
N ALA A 65 -6.19 -0.20 13.69
CA ALA A 65 -6.86 0.97 13.13
C ALA A 65 -6.88 0.85 11.58
N PRO A 66 -7.97 1.23 10.91
CA PRO A 66 -8.13 0.98 9.47
C PRO A 66 -7.08 1.74 8.65
N CYS A 67 -6.30 1.02 7.85
CA CYS A 67 -5.35 1.59 6.89
C CYS A 67 -5.59 1.16 5.44
N GLU A 68 -6.58 0.30 5.15
CA GLU A 68 -6.95 -0.25 3.83
C GLU A 68 -5.75 -0.36 2.86
N PHE A 69 -4.67 -1.04 3.31
CA PHE A 69 -3.45 -1.18 2.52
C PHE A 69 -3.63 -2.10 1.32
N ASP A 70 -4.70 -2.89 1.27
CA ASP A 70 -5.11 -3.66 0.10
C ASP A 70 -5.51 -2.76 -1.07
N LEU A 71 -6.08 -1.58 -0.78
CA LEU A 71 -6.49 -0.58 -1.76
C LEU A 71 -5.37 0.42 -2.11
N ILE A 72 -4.23 0.35 -1.41
CA ILE A 72 -3.18 1.36 -1.58
C ILE A 72 -2.57 1.29 -2.99
N ARG A 73 -2.57 2.43 -3.66
CA ARG A 73 -1.78 2.66 -4.87
C ARG A 73 -0.49 3.36 -4.44
N TYR A 74 0.60 3.18 -5.17
CA TYR A 74 1.92 3.74 -4.82
C TYR A 74 1.90 5.23 -4.41
N THR A 75 0.95 6.01 -4.94
CA THR A 75 0.81 7.45 -4.68
C THR A 75 -0.32 7.82 -3.70
N SER A 76 -1.13 6.87 -3.23
CA SER A 76 -2.32 7.19 -2.43
C SER A 76 -2.08 7.24 -0.93
N ILE A 77 -0.88 6.89 -0.42
CA ILE A 77 -0.59 6.86 1.03
C ILE A 77 -0.94 8.17 1.76
N ASN A 78 -0.79 9.32 1.09
CA ASN A 78 -1.07 10.63 1.68
C ASN A 78 -2.57 10.88 1.99
N HIS A 79 -3.48 10.05 1.46
CA HIS A 79 -4.92 10.13 1.73
C HIS A 79 -5.33 9.28 2.94
N TYR A 80 -4.42 8.47 3.48
CA TYR A 80 -4.69 7.63 4.63
C TYR A 80 -4.41 8.37 5.94
N PRO A 81 -4.99 7.88 7.06
CA PRO A 81 -4.69 8.42 8.37
C PRO A 81 -3.18 8.46 8.66
N ILE A 82 -2.75 9.47 9.42
CA ILE A 82 -1.33 9.76 9.67
C ILE A 82 -0.58 8.56 10.28
N TYR A 83 -1.25 7.75 11.10
CA TYR A 83 -0.65 6.57 11.72
C TYR A 83 -0.32 5.44 10.74
N CYS A 84 -0.91 5.43 9.54
CA CYS A 84 -0.60 4.46 8.50
C CYS A 84 0.72 4.77 7.79
N LEU A 85 1.12 6.05 7.76
CA LEU A 85 2.30 6.49 7.01
C LEU A 85 3.60 5.82 7.48
N PRO A 86 3.93 5.75 8.79
CA PRO A 86 5.14 5.09 9.27
C PRO A 86 5.22 3.61 8.87
N VAL A 87 4.09 2.90 8.93
CA VAL A 87 4.02 1.48 8.56
C VAL A 87 4.31 1.31 7.07
N TYR A 88 3.70 2.15 6.23
CA TYR A 88 3.92 2.10 4.79
C TYR A 88 5.35 2.47 4.41
N THR A 89 5.94 3.50 5.03
CA THR A 89 7.30 3.96 4.72
C THR A 89 8.36 2.96 5.17
N ASN A 90 8.15 2.31 6.33
CA ASN A 90 9.13 1.41 6.93
C ASN A 90 8.93 -0.07 6.55
N ARG A 91 7.94 -0.42 5.72
CA ARG A 91 7.56 -1.81 5.37
C ARG A 91 8.69 -2.72 4.86
N HIS A 92 9.83 -2.17 4.46
CA HIS A 92 10.99 -2.91 3.95
C HIS A 92 12.24 -2.74 4.82
N VAL A 93 12.14 -2.08 5.98
CA VAL A 93 13.28 -1.81 6.87
C VAL A 93 13.74 -3.08 7.59
N ASN A 94 12.80 -3.83 8.16
CA ASN A 94 13.05 -5.08 8.86
C ASN A 94 11.82 -6.02 8.74
N GLU A 95 11.93 -7.21 9.31
CA GLU A 95 10.84 -8.18 9.30
C GLU A 95 9.60 -7.72 10.08
N ASP A 96 9.78 -7.05 11.22
CA ASP A 96 8.67 -6.60 12.07
C ASP A 96 7.78 -5.60 11.35
N TRP A 97 8.38 -4.60 10.69
CA TRP A 97 7.64 -3.65 9.86
C TRP A 97 6.94 -4.32 8.69
N TYR A 98 7.59 -5.32 8.08
CA TYR A 98 6.97 -6.07 7.00
C TYR A 98 5.75 -6.87 7.49
N ARG A 99 5.87 -7.56 8.64
CA ARG A 99 4.75 -8.28 9.26
C ARG A 99 3.61 -7.32 9.57
N LEU A 100 3.91 -6.19 10.20
CA LEU A 100 2.92 -5.18 10.53
C LEU A 100 2.20 -4.68 9.27
N TYR A 101 2.95 -4.30 8.23
CA TYR A 101 2.39 -3.90 6.94
C TYR A 101 1.49 -4.99 6.33
N ARG A 102 1.92 -6.26 6.36
CA ARG A 102 1.12 -7.39 5.88
C ARG A 102 -0.14 -7.63 6.70
N THR A 103 -0.09 -7.42 8.02
CA THR A 103 -1.27 -7.47 8.88
C THR A 103 -2.31 -6.43 8.46
N TYR A 104 -1.93 -5.17 8.33
CA TYR A 104 -2.84 -4.11 7.87
C TYR A 104 -3.40 -4.36 6.46
N ASP A 105 -2.60 -4.92 5.54
CA ASP A 105 -3.04 -5.31 4.20
C ASP A 105 -4.11 -6.41 4.26
N THR A 106 -3.87 -7.45 5.05
CA THR A 106 -4.84 -8.55 5.21
C THR A 106 -6.08 -8.12 5.98
N GLU A 107 -5.94 -7.26 6.98
CA GLU A 107 -7.07 -6.73 7.75
C GLU A 107 -7.96 -5.86 6.87
N GLY A 108 -7.39 -4.93 6.09
CA GLY A 108 -8.13 -4.12 5.12
C GLY A 108 -8.92 -5.00 4.16
N PHE A 109 -8.26 -6.00 3.55
CA PHE A 109 -8.95 -6.93 2.65
C PHE A 109 -10.09 -7.70 3.34
N VAL A 110 -9.83 -8.30 4.50
CA VAL A 110 -10.81 -9.14 5.20
C VAL A 110 -11.99 -8.30 5.67
N PHE A 111 -11.76 -7.18 6.35
CA PHE A 111 -12.83 -6.32 6.85
C PHE A 111 -13.59 -5.64 5.71
N GLY A 112 -12.91 -5.24 4.63
CA GLY A 112 -13.56 -4.74 3.42
C GLY A 112 -14.50 -5.76 2.78
N GLN A 113 -14.08 -7.03 2.65
CA GLN A 113 -14.93 -8.11 2.14
C GLN A 113 -16.11 -8.41 3.07
N PHE A 114 -15.90 -8.38 4.40
CA PHE A 114 -16.97 -8.54 5.37
C PHE A 114 -17.98 -7.40 5.28
N TYR A 115 -17.52 -6.16 5.15
CA TYR A 115 -18.38 -4.99 4.99
C TYR A 115 -19.22 -5.08 3.71
N GLU A 116 -18.61 -5.43 2.58
CA GLU A 116 -19.31 -5.63 1.31
C GLU A 116 -20.34 -6.76 1.37
N ARG A 117 -20.05 -7.84 2.13
CA ARG A 117 -21.02 -8.91 2.37
C ARG A 117 -22.18 -8.42 3.24
N LEU A 118 -21.88 -7.76 4.35
CA LEU A 118 -22.87 -7.21 5.28
C LEU A 118 -23.85 -6.29 4.55
N GLN A 119 -23.32 -5.39 3.70
CA GLN A 119 -24.13 -4.45 2.93
C GLN A 119 -25.10 -5.15 1.97
N ARG A 120 -24.65 -6.19 1.26
CA ARG A 120 -25.46 -6.86 0.23
C ARG A 120 -26.51 -7.85 0.75
N TYR A 121 -26.30 -8.43 1.94
CA TYR A 121 -27.12 -9.56 2.40
C TYR A 121 -27.86 -9.31 3.71
N GLU A 122 -27.46 -8.33 4.50
CA GLU A 122 -28.09 -8.07 5.81
C GLU A 122 -28.78 -6.70 5.87
N LEU A 123 -28.37 -5.74 5.04
CA LEU A 123 -28.94 -4.38 5.01
C LEU A 123 -29.93 -4.13 3.86
N ASP A 124 -29.74 -4.81 2.72
CA ASP A 124 -30.67 -4.80 1.57
C ASP A 124 -31.76 -5.88 1.73
#